data_AF-A0A414CB29-F1
#
_entry.id   AF-A0A414CB29-F1
#
_cell.length_a   1.000
_cell.length_b   1.000
_cell.length_c   1.000
_cell.angle_alpha   90.00
_cell.angle_beta   90.00
_cell.angle_gamma   90.00
#
_symmetry.space_group_name_H-M   'P 1'
#
loop_
_entity.id
_entity.type
_entity.pdbx_description
1 polymer ?
#
loop_
_entity_poly.entity_id
_entity_poly.type
_entity_poly.pdbx_seq_one_letter_code
_entity_poly.pdbx_strand_id
1 'polypeptide(L)'
;MPGENFPGDRIVSLVDELEGLIEEAKTPFGKNAQMKVIDADVFFNILDEIRMSYPEEWQKSRRILKEREELMASAAAQADSIIADAQQQALTIAGEQEIVRLAQQQADDIRDRAQQYERETRYAAEDYAEQVFTHLEENLKSLTGTVTRCRQQLNEGAAQQNGQW
;
A
#
# COMPACT_ATOMS: atom_id res chain seq x y z
N MET A 1 32.09 -21.38 19.70
CA MET A 1 32.18 -21.36 18.23
C MET A 1 33.48 -22.05 17.87
N PRO A 2 33.46 -23.23 17.24
CA PRO A 2 34.69 -23.82 16.71
C PRO A 2 35.23 -22.85 15.65
N GLY A 3 36.54 -22.56 15.69
CA GLY A 3 37.16 -21.63 14.74
C GLY A 3 36.80 -22.05 13.31
N GLU A 4 36.09 -21.18 12.60
CA GLU A 4 35.81 -21.36 11.18
C GLU A 4 37.15 -21.23 10.45
N ASN A 5 37.84 -22.36 10.21
CA ASN A 5 38.96 -22.40 9.29
C ASN A 5 38.44 -22.00 7.90
N PHE A 6 38.80 -20.78 7.50
CA PHE A 6 38.56 -20.29 6.17
C PHE A 6 39.35 -21.13 5.19
N PRO A 7 38.82 -21.33 3.97
CA PRO A 7 39.56 -22.08 2.99
C PRO A 7 40.89 -21.38 2.69
N GLY A 8 41.98 -22.15 2.76
CA GLY A 8 43.34 -21.64 2.64
C GLY A 8 44.11 -21.48 3.96
N ASP A 9 43.45 -21.46 5.13
CA ASP A 9 44.15 -21.32 6.43
C ASP A 9 45.15 -22.45 6.67
N ARG A 10 44.83 -23.66 6.21
CA ARG A 10 45.74 -24.83 6.26
C ARG A 10 46.97 -24.66 5.35
N ILE A 11 46.80 -24.02 4.19
CA ILE A 11 47.92 -23.75 3.27
C ILE A 11 48.84 -22.73 3.90
N VAL A 12 48.28 -21.68 4.51
CA VAL A 12 49.06 -20.66 5.22
C VAL A 12 49.87 -21.31 6.35
N SER A 13 49.26 -22.16 7.18
CA SER A 13 50.00 -22.82 8.26
C SER A 13 51.14 -23.72 7.77
N LEU A 14 50.97 -24.42 6.65
CA LEU A 14 52.02 -25.27 6.07
C LEU A 14 53.13 -24.43 5.44
N VAL A 15 52.79 -23.28 4.85
CA VAL A 15 53.78 -22.32 4.35
C VAL A 15 54.59 -21.74 5.52
N ASP A 16 53.92 -21.34 6.61
CA ASP A 16 54.59 -20.83 7.81
C ASP A 16 55.54 -21.87 8.42
N GLU A 17 55.14 -23.16 8.44
CA GLU A 17 55.98 -24.26 8.91
C GLU A 17 57.21 -24.46 8.00
N LEU A 18 57.03 -24.35 6.68
CA LEU A 18 58.11 -24.44 5.70
C LEU A 18 59.07 -23.24 5.79
N GLU A 19 58.55 -22.04 6.03
CA GLU A 19 59.35 -20.84 6.30
C GLU A 19 60.16 -20.99 7.59
N GLY A 20 59.54 -21.47 8.67
CA GLY A 20 60.21 -21.77 9.94
C GLY A 20 61.35 -22.76 9.79
N LEU A 21 61.15 -23.85 9.01
CA LEU A 21 62.19 -24.82 8.69
C LEU A 21 63.42 -24.17 8.03
N ILE A 22 63.18 -23.23 7.11
CA ILE A 22 64.25 -22.51 6.42
C ILE A 22 64.90 -21.48 7.35
N GLU A 23 64.15 -20.82 8.22
CA GLU A 23 64.68 -19.84 9.18
C GLU A 23 65.64 -20.48 10.19
N GLU A 24 65.25 -21.62 10.76
CA GLU A 24 66.01 -22.35 11.78
C GLU A 24 67.21 -23.15 11.22
N ALA A 25 67.30 -23.28 9.89
CA ALA A 25 68.33 -24.07 9.25
C ALA A 25 69.76 -23.52 9.49
N LYS A 26 70.68 -24.42 9.83
CA LYS A 26 72.04 -24.08 10.24
C LYS A 26 72.95 -23.74 9.05
N THR A 27 73.83 -22.76 9.23
CA THR A 27 74.89 -22.47 8.25
C THR A 27 76.01 -23.50 8.35
N PRO A 28 76.45 -24.11 7.23
CA PRO A 28 77.57 -25.05 7.23
C PRO A 28 78.89 -24.34 7.56
N PHE A 29 79.73 -25.01 8.34
CA PHE A 29 80.99 -24.45 8.86
C PHE A 29 81.93 -24.04 7.71
N GLY A 30 82.45 -22.81 7.76
CA GLY A 30 83.41 -22.28 6.77
C GLY A 30 82.78 -21.78 5.46
N LYS A 31 81.45 -21.71 5.34
CA LYS A 31 80.76 -21.10 4.20
C LYS A 31 80.05 -19.80 4.59
N ASN A 32 79.71 -18.99 3.59
CA ASN A 32 78.98 -17.73 3.78
C ASN A 32 77.60 -18.00 4.42
N ALA A 33 77.13 -17.07 5.26
CA ALA A 33 75.85 -17.14 5.98
C ALA A 33 74.59 -17.29 5.10
N GLN A 34 74.73 -17.22 3.77
CA GLN A 34 73.67 -17.41 2.79
C GLN A 34 73.37 -18.88 2.47
N MET A 35 74.27 -19.82 2.80
CA MET A 35 73.99 -21.24 2.65
C MET A 35 73.38 -21.78 3.94
N LYS A 36 72.22 -22.42 3.85
CA LYS A 36 71.58 -23.14 4.95
C LYS A 36 71.49 -24.63 4.62
N VAL A 37 71.69 -25.48 5.62
CA VAL A 37 71.50 -26.93 5.52
C VAL A 37 70.15 -27.26 6.12
N ILE A 38 69.25 -27.80 5.28
CA ILE A 38 67.91 -28.27 5.66
C ILE A 38 67.84 -29.79 5.50
N ASP A 39 66.94 -30.40 6.27
CA ASP A 39 66.51 -31.78 6.03
C ASP A 39 65.58 -31.79 4.81
N ALA A 40 66.03 -32.43 3.74
CA ALA A 40 65.28 -32.50 2.49
C ALA A 40 63.99 -33.30 2.65
N ASP A 41 63.98 -34.33 3.49
CA ASP A 41 62.80 -35.19 3.67
C ASP A 41 61.68 -34.40 4.35
N VAL A 42 62.02 -33.64 5.41
CA VAL A 42 61.05 -32.77 6.11
C VAL A 42 60.53 -31.67 5.18
N PHE A 43 61.40 -31.04 4.40
CA PHE A 43 61.00 -30.01 3.43
C PHE A 43 60.02 -30.56 2.37
N PHE A 44 60.35 -31.70 1.76
CA PHE A 44 59.51 -32.30 0.73
C PHE A 44 58.18 -32.81 1.29
N ASN A 45 58.14 -33.30 2.53
CA ASN A 45 56.90 -33.71 3.19
C ASN A 45 55.92 -32.53 3.35
N ILE A 46 56.38 -31.38 3.84
CA ILE A 46 55.53 -30.19 3.98
C ILE A 46 55.05 -29.70 2.60
N LEU A 47 55.96 -29.69 1.60
CA LEU A 47 55.61 -29.31 0.23
C LEU A 47 54.56 -30.25 -0.39
N ASP A 48 54.66 -31.55 -0.15
CA ASP A 48 53.68 -32.53 -0.61
C ASP A 48 52.34 -32.37 0.10
N GLU A 49 52.34 -32.02 1.40
CA GLU A 49 51.09 -31.72 2.12
C GLU A 49 50.40 -30.47 1.56
N ILE A 50 51.16 -29.41 1.23
CA ILE A 50 50.64 -28.23 0.53
C ILE A 50 50.05 -28.65 -0.82
N ARG A 51 50.77 -29.47 -1.59
CA ARG A 51 50.32 -29.93 -2.91
C ARG A 51 49.04 -30.76 -2.84
N MET A 52 48.88 -31.57 -1.80
CA MET A 52 47.68 -32.41 -1.60
C MET A 52 46.48 -31.59 -1.12
N SER A 53 46.69 -30.62 -0.23
CA SER A 53 45.60 -29.82 0.36
C SER A 53 45.17 -28.64 -0.52
N TYR A 54 46.07 -28.09 -1.34
CA TYR A 54 45.79 -26.90 -2.16
C TYR A 54 44.58 -27.06 -3.10
N PRO A 55 44.43 -28.16 -3.87
CA PRO A 55 43.28 -28.33 -4.76
C PRO A 55 41.94 -28.32 -4.03
N GLU A 56 41.88 -28.93 -2.84
CA GLU A 56 40.67 -29.01 -2.03
C GLU A 56 40.29 -27.63 -1.45
N GLU A 57 41.26 -26.93 -0.86
CA GLU A 57 41.08 -25.57 -0.32
C GLU A 57 40.68 -24.56 -1.41
N TRP A 58 41.27 -24.69 -2.60
CA TRP A 58 40.89 -23.88 -3.76
C TRP A 58 39.45 -24.16 -4.22
N GLN A 59 39.07 -25.43 -4.32
CA GLN A 59 37.70 -25.81 -4.70
C GLN A 59 36.68 -25.31 -3.67
N LYS A 60 36.99 -25.43 -2.38
CA LYS A 60 36.15 -24.91 -1.29
C LYS A 60 35.97 -23.40 -1.39
N SER A 61 37.05 -22.64 -1.63
CA SER A 61 37.02 -21.20 -1.86
C SER A 61 36.12 -20.82 -3.04
N ARG A 62 36.31 -21.49 -4.18
CA ARG A 62 35.52 -21.25 -5.40
C ARG A 62 34.05 -21.56 -5.21
N ARG A 63 33.74 -22.62 -4.46
CA ARG A 63 32.37 -23.01 -4.13
C ARG A 63 31.68 -21.95 -3.27
N ILE A 64 32.34 -21.47 -2.22
CA ILE A 64 31.82 -20.40 -1.36
C ILE A 64 31.54 -19.13 -2.17
N LEU A 65 32.45 -18.76 -3.08
CA LEU A 65 32.24 -17.61 -3.95
C LEU A 65 31.00 -17.77 -4.84
N LYS A 66 30.83 -18.95 -5.45
CA LYS A 66 29.66 -19.25 -6.28
C LYS A 66 28.35 -19.24 -5.47
N GLU A 67 28.34 -19.87 -4.30
CA GLU A 67 27.18 -19.89 -3.40
C GLU A 67 26.81 -18.48 -2.94
N ARG A 68 27.81 -17.62 -2.67
CA ARG A 68 27.58 -16.21 -2.35
C ARG A 68 26.97 -15.44 -3.51
N GLU A 69 27.46 -15.64 -4.73
CA GLU A 69 26.90 -15.00 -5.93
C GLU A 69 25.44 -15.43 -6.16
N GLU A 70 25.15 -16.72 -6.04
CA GLU A 70 23.79 -17.27 -6.16
C GLU A 70 22.86 -16.72 -5.07
N LEU A 71 23.35 -16.64 -3.83
CA LEU A 71 22.59 -16.06 -2.72
C LEU A 71 22.28 -14.57 -2.98
N MET A 72 23.26 -13.80 -3.43
CA MET A 72 23.08 -12.38 -3.74
C MET A 72 22.10 -12.18 -4.90
N ALA A 73 22.19 -12.99 -5.95
CA ALA A 73 21.25 -12.95 -7.07
C ALA A 73 19.83 -13.30 -6.63
N SER A 74 19.66 -14.33 -5.80
CA SER A 74 18.37 -14.73 -5.24
C SER A 74 17.78 -13.63 -4.34
N ALA A 75 18.61 -13.01 -3.49
CA ALA A 75 18.18 -11.92 -2.61
C ALA A 75 17.76 -10.68 -3.42
N ALA A 76 18.49 -10.34 -4.48
CA ALA A 76 18.13 -9.24 -5.38
C ALA A 76 16.78 -9.51 -6.08
N ALA A 77 16.59 -10.70 -6.65
CA ALA A 77 15.34 -11.08 -7.30
C ALA A 77 14.15 -11.07 -6.33
N GLN A 78 14.34 -11.52 -5.09
CA GLN A 78 13.31 -11.45 -4.04
C GLN A 78 12.98 -10.00 -3.68
N ALA A 79 13.98 -9.13 -3.54
CA ALA A 79 13.76 -7.72 -3.25
C ALA A 79 12.96 -7.03 -4.37
N ASP A 80 13.31 -7.30 -5.64
CA ASP A 80 12.59 -6.78 -6.79
C ASP A 80 11.14 -7.26 -6.82
N SER A 81 10.88 -8.54 -6.51
CA SER A 81 9.53 -9.08 -6.41
C SER A 81 8.71 -8.40 -5.31
N ILE A 82 9.30 -8.19 -4.12
CA ILE A 82 8.63 -7.52 -3.00
C ILE A 82 8.25 -6.08 -3.38
N ILE A 83 9.15 -5.36 -4.06
CA ILE A 83 8.89 -4.00 -4.52
C ILE A 83 7.76 -3.99 -5.56
N ALA A 84 7.78 -4.91 -6.53
CA ALA A 84 6.73 -5.01 -7.54
C ALA A 84 5.36 -5.32 -6.91
N ASP A 85 5.29 -6.25 -5.96
CA ASP A 85 4.06 -6.61 -5.26
C ASP A 85 3.53 -5.43 -4.43
N ALA A 86 4.41 -4.71 -3.73
CA ALA A 86 4.04 -3.53 -2.96
C ALA A 86 3.49 -2.40 -3.85
N GLN A 87 4.10 -2.17 -5.02
CA GLN A 87 3.61 -1.20 -6.00
C GLN A 87 2.23 -1.59 -6.53
N GLN A 88 2.02 -2.86 -6.86
CA GLN A 88 0.73 -3.35 -7.33
C GLN A 88 -0.36 -3.20 -6.25
N GLN A 89 -0.05 -3.51 -4.99
CA GLN A 89 -0.98 -3.31 -3.87
C GLN A 89 -1.31 -1.83 -3.68
N ALA A 90 -0.33 -0.93 -3.77
CA ALA A 90 -0.54 0.50 -3.66
C ALA A 90 -1.49 1.02 -4.76
N LEU A 91 -1.34 0.54 -6.00
CA LEU A 91 -2.24 0.88 -7.11
C LEU A 91 -3.68 0.41 -6.85
N THR A 92 -3.85 -0.82 -6.36
CA THR A 92 -5.17 -1.36 -6.02
C THR A 92 -5.83 -0.53 -4.92
N ILE A 93 -5.12 -0.24 -3.84
CA ILE A 93 -5.66 0.56 -2.72
C ILE A 93 -6.01 1.97 -3.17
N ALA A 94 -5.16 2.62 -3.97
CA ALA A 94 -5.45 3.95 -4.52
C ALA A 94 -6.70 3.94 -5.40
N GLY A 95 -6.87 2.90 -6.22
CA GLY A 95 -8.08 2.69 -7.02
C GLY A 95 -9.33 2.52 -6.16
N GLU A 96 -9.26 1.69 -5.12
CA GLU A 96 -10.36 1.46 -4.18
C GLU A 96 -10.74 2.75 -3.43
N GLN A 97 -9.76 3.52 -2.97
CA GLN A 97 -10.00 4.79 -2.28
C GLN A 97 -10.68 5.82 -3.19
N GLU A 98 -10.29 5.89 -4.47
CA GLU A 98 -10.93 6.78 -5.42
C GLU A 98 -12.37 6.37 -5.72
N ILE A 99 -12.65 5.07 -5.83
CA ILE A 99 -14.03 4.56 -5.97
C ILE A 99 -14.88 4.94 -4.76
N VAL A 100 -14.36 4.77 -3.54
CA VAL A 100 -15.07 5.15 -2.30
C VAL A 100 -15.33 6.66 -2.27
N ARG A 101 -14.34 7.48 -2.63
CA ARG A 101 -14.48 8.94 -2.70
C ARG A 101 -15.57 9.35 -3.69
N LEU A 102 -15.58 8.77 -4.88
CA LEU A 102 -16.58 9.05 -5.91
C LEU A 102 -17.98 8.59 -5.47
N ALA A 103 -18.09 7.41 -4.86
CA ALA A 103 -19.36 6.90 -4.34
C ALA A 103 -19.92 7.80 -3.23
N GLN A 104 -19.07 8.30 -2.34
CA GLN A 104 -19.47 9.25 -1.29
C GLN A 104 -19.95 10.57 -1.89
N GLN A 105 -19.23 11.11 -2.88
CA GLN A 105 -19.65 12.33 -3.59
C GLN A 105 -21.02 12.15 -4.28
N GLN A 106 -21.24 11.02 -4.95
CA GLN A 106 -22.54 10.71 -5.56
C GLN A 106 -23.64 10.57 -4.51
N ALA A 107 -23.36 9.94 -3.37
CA ALA A 107 -24.32 9.80 -2.28
C ALA A 107 -24.73 11.16 -1.71
N ASP A 108 -23.80 12.08 -1.55
CA ASP A 108 -24.07 13.44 -1.06
C ASP A 108 -24.85 14.25 -2.10
N ASP A 109 -24.50 14.18 -3.39
CA ASP A 109 -25.29 14.79 -4.47
C ASP A 109 -26.74 14.27 -4.51
N ILE A 110 -26.94 12.96 -4.31
CA ILE A 110 -28.28 12.35 -4.26
C ILE A 110 -29.05 12.87 -3.06
N ARG A 111 -28.41 12.99 -1.88
CA ARG A 111 -29.05 13.52 -0.67
C ARG A 111 -29.46 14.98 -0.85
N ASP A 112 -28.60 15.80 -1.41
CA ASP A 112 -28.88 17.22 -1.64
C ASP A 112 -30.04 17.39 -2.61
N ARG A 113 -30.06 16.62 -3.71
CA ARG A 113 -31.18 16.61 -4.66
C ARG A 113 -32.48 16.13 -4.01
N ALA A 114 -32.42 15.08 -3.19
CA ALA A 114 -33.60 14.57 -2.49
C ALA A 114 -34.17 15.61 -1.52
N GLN A 115 -33.32 16.31 -0.75
CA GLN A 115 -33.74 17.38 0.14
C GLN A 115 -34.33 18.58 -0.62
N GLN A 116 -33.73 18.94 -1.76
CA GLN A 116 -34.28 20.01 -2.60
C GLN A 116 -35.64 19.63 -3.16
N TYR A 117 -35.77 18.41 -3.69
CA TYR A 117 -37.03 17.89 -4.22
C TYR A 117 -38.12 17.82 -3.14
N GLU A 118 -37.76 17.41 -1.91
CA GLU A 118 -38.68 17.39 -0.78
C GLU A 118 -39.20 18.81 -0.46
N ARG A 119 -38.31 19.80 -0.39
CA ARG A 119 -38.69 21.20 -0.18
C ARG A 119 -39.59 21.73 -1.28
N GLU A 120 -39.23 21.49 -2.54
CA GLU A 120 -40.03 21.91 -3.70
C GLU A 120 -41.42 21.27 -3.69
N THR A 121 -41.50 19.97 -3.41
CA THR A 121 -42.77 19.23 -3.30
C THR A 121 -43.63 19.79 -2.18
N ARG A 122 -43.04 20.10 -1.03
CA ARG A 122 -43.75 20.68 0.10
C ARG A 122 -44.29 22.07 -0.24
N TYR A 123 -43.49 22.95 -0.83
CA TYR A 123 -43.95 24.27 -1.26
C TYR A 123 -45.05 24.18 -2.31
N ALA A 124 -44.92 23.28 -3.29
CA ALA A 124 -45.96 23.06 -4.30
C ALA A 124 -47.28 22.56 -3.68
N ALA A 125 -47.21 21.70 -2.66
CA ALA A 125 -48.38 21.22 -1.93
C ALA A 125 -49.02 22.34 -1.08
N GLU A 126 -48.22 23.17 -0.42
CA GLU A 126 -48.69 24.33 0.34
C GLU A 126 -49.38 25.35 -0.60
N ASP A 127 -48.78 25.67 -1.75
CA ASP A 127 -49.35 26.59 -2.75
C ASP A 127 -50.67 26.04 -3.35
N TYR A 128 -50.71 24.74 -3.66
CA TYR A 128 -51.92 24.10 -4.12
C TYR A 128 -53.05 24.15 -3.07
N ALA A 129 -52.73 23.91 -1.80
CA ALA A 129 -53.72 24.01 -0.72
C ALA A 129 -54.28 25.43 -0.59
N GLU A 130 -53.42 26.45 -0.68
CA GLU A 130 -53.83 27.86 -0.63
C GLU A 130 -54.76 28.23 -1.79
N GLN A 131 -54.44 27.78 -3.01
CA GLN A 131 -55.31 28.00 -4.18
C GLN A 131 -56.70 27.35 -3.98
N VAL A 132 -56.74 26.13 -3.45
CA VAL A 132 -58.00 25.44 -3.15
C VAL A 132 -58.79 26.19 -2.08
N PHE A 133 -58.16 26.66 -1.01
CA PHE A 133 -58.82 27.42 0.04
C PHE A 133 -59.33 28.77 -0.45
N THR A 134 -58.54 29.48 -1.26
CA THR A 134 -58.95 30.74 -1.88
C THR A 134 -60.19 30.54 -2.74
N HIS A 135 -60.19 29.52 -3.60
CA HIS A 135 -61.33 29.23 -4.46
C HIS A 135 -62.58 28.83 -3.66
N LEU A 136 -62.41 28.08 -2.57
CA LEU A 136 -63.51 27.75 -1.66
C LEU A 136 -64.08 29.01 -0.99
N GLU A 137 -63.21 29.93 -0.53
CA GLU A 137 -63.62 31.18 0.11
C GLU A 137 -64.42 32.06 -0.85
N GLU A 138 -63.97 32.22 -2.10
CA GLU A 138 -64.68 32.96 -3.15
C GLU A 138 -66.07 32.37 -3.43
N ASN A 139 -66.14 31.05 -3.58
CA ASN A 139 -67.40 30.33 -3.80
C ASN A 139 -68.37 30.54 -2.63
N LEU A 140 -67.90 30.45 -1.39
CA LEU A 140 -68.72 30.71 -0.20
C LEU A 140 -69.20 32.17 -0.15
N LYS A 141 -68.33 33.16 -0.41
CA LYS A 141 -68.71 34.59 -0.48
C LYS A 141 -69.81 34.82 -1.53
N SER A 142 -69.67 34.24 -2.71
CA SER A 142 -70.68 34.32 -3.78
C SER A 142 -72.02 33.72 -3.35
N LEU A 143 -71.99 32.55 -2.71
CA LEU A 143 -73.19 31.86 -2.23
C LEU A 143 -73.89 32.69 -1.13
N THR A 144 -73.15 33.19 -0.14
CA THR A 144 -73.67 34.07 0.91
C THR A 144 -74.21 35.38 0.35
N GLY A 145 -73.55 35.96 -0.66
CA GLY A 145 -74.03 37.14 -1.36
C GLY A 145 -75.33 36.90 -2.13
N THR A 146 -75.52 35.70 -2.67
CA THR A 146 -76.77 35.27 -3.32
C THR A 146 -77.90 35.10 -2.30
N VAL A 147 -77.63 34.44 -1.16
CA VAL A 147 -78.60 34.29 -0.07
C VAL A 147 -79.03 35.66 0.48
N THR A 148 -78.09 36.57 0.67
CA THR A 148 -78.37 37.95 1.13
C THR A 148 -79.28 38.68 0.14
N ARG A 149 -79.01 38.60 -1.16
CA ARG A 149 -79.88 39.17 -2.22
C ARG A 149 -81.28 38.56 -2.21
N CYS A 150 -81.41 37.24 -2.12
CA CYS A 150 -82.72 36.58 -2.00
C CYS A 150 -83.50 37.05 -0.77
N ARG A 151 -82.84 37.19 0.39
CA ARG A 151 -83.47 37.73 1.59
C ARG A 151 -83.94 39.17 1.41
N GLN A 152 -83.13 40.00 0.76
CA GLN A 152 -83.45 41.41 0.52
C GLN A 152 -84.65 41.55 -0.42
N GLN A 153 -84.71 40.76 -1.50
CA GLN A 153 -85.87 40.70 -2.40
C GLN A 153 -87.15 40.24 -1.69
N LEU A 154 -87.07 39.22 -0.82
CA LEU A 154 -88.23 38.79 -0.02
C LEU A 154 -88.72 39.90 0.92
N ASN A 155 -87.80 40.63 1.55
CA ASN A 155 -88.15 41.72 2.45
C ASN A 155 -88.74 42.94 1.70
N GLU A 156 -88.20 43.27 0.53
CA GLU A 156 -88.74 44.31 -0.36
C GLU A 156 -90.10 43.93 -0.93
N GLY A 157 -90.29 42.68 -1.35
CA GLY A 157 -91.58 42.14 -1.78
C GLY A 157 -92.64 42.17 -0.67
N ALA A 158 -92.24 41.84 0.57
CA ALA A 158 -93.12 41.97 1.73
C ALA A 158 -93.47 43.43 2.04
N ALA A 159 -92.53 44.37 1.89
CA ALA A 159 -92.78 45.79 2.10
C ALA A 159 -93.68 46.41 1.02
N GLN A 160 -93.58 45.99 -0.25
CA GLN A 160 -94.45 46.45 -1.34
C GLN A 160 -95.88 45.91 -1.21
N GLN A 161 -96.07 44.69 -0.70
CA GLN A 161 -97.39 44.12 -0.46
C GLN A 161 -98.11 44.78 0.73
N ASN A 162 -97.37 45.34 1.69
CA ASN A 162 -97.92 46.04 2.86
C ASN A 162 -98.26 47.52 2.61
N GLY A 163 -97.91 48.07 1.43
CA GLY A 163 -98.16 49.47 1.04
C GLY A 163 -99.31 49.69 0.05
N GLN A 164 -100.09 48.65 -0.29
CA GLN A 164 -101.24 48.71 -1.21
C GLN A 164 -102.61 48.71 -0.50
N TRP A 165 -102.68 49.19 0.75
CA TRP A 165 -103.93 49.39 1.49
C TRP A 165 -104.06 50.83 1.97
#